data_AF-S9PRF0-F1
#
_entry.id   AF-S9PRF0-F1
#
_cell.length_a   1.000
_cell.length_b   1.000
_cell.length_c   1.000
_cell.angle_alpha   90.00
_cell.angle_beta   90.00
_cell.angle_gamma   90.00
#
_symmetry.space_group_name_H-M   'P 1'
#
loop_
_entity.id
_entity.type
_entity.pdbx_description
1 polymer ?
#
loop_
_entity_poly.entity_id
_entity_poly.type
_entity_poly.pdbx_seq_one_letter_code
_entity_poly.pdbx_strand_id
1 'polypeptide(L)'
;MPTKTKKKAVRDAERKKIGFNNAPTSKEADLEDDTPKSFKRLMKMKEFSENKLKKQAEPEKKKNKPQSNEQLKRRPGESMREFSLRVNQSIPVAFKSGKATIDEFTDKRDKKKILKFQEKRQRERNEAEENLEDKNWEEDVSGNFIHVESRKKRKGSPDPWAGIQEKPAFGETVQAPPKLPELKLRKKITVENVPKFNSKGQPESLARRQALGQERQELIQKYRELMHGGKK
;
A
#
# COMPACT_ATOMS: atom_id res chain seq x y z
N MET A 1 35.86 -28.64 -9.66
CA MET A 1 35.86 -29.73 -8.66
C MET A 1 34.52 -30.46 -8.70
N PRO A 2 34.48 -31.78 -8.95
CA PRO A 2 33.22 -32.52 -8.97
C PRO A 2 32.70 -32.76 -7.54
N THR A 3 31.51 -32.23 -7.24
CA THR A 3 30.87 -32.39 -5.92
C THR A 3 30.23 -33.77 -5.80
N LYS A 4 30.66 -34.57 -4.83
CA LYS A 4 30.08 -35.89 -4.52
C LYS A 4 28.66 -35.71 -3.96
N THR A 5 27.63 -35.83 -4.80
CA THR A 5 26.23 -35.84 -4.31
C THR A 5 25.85 -37.23 -3.79
N LYS A 6 25.11 -37.29 -2.67
CA LYS A 6 24.56 -38.54 -2.14
C LYS A 6 23.75 -39.29 -3.21
N LYS A 7 23.85 -40.62 -3.26
CA LYS A 7 23.04 -41.47 -4.15
C LYS A 7 21.55 -41.25 -3.89
N LYS A 8 20.72 -41.28 -4.94
CA LYS A 8 19.28 -40.97 -4.89
C LYS A 8 18.53 -41.78 -3.82
N ALA A 9 18.86 -43.06 -3.66
CA ALA A 9 18.27 -43.93 -2.64
C ALA A 9 18.46 -43.42 -1.20
N VAL A 10 19.63 -42.84 -0.89
CA VAL A 10 19.92 -42.28 0.44
C VAL A 10 19.08 -41.03 0.68
N ARG A 11 18.93 -40.17 -0.33
CA ARG A 11 18.09 -38.97 -0.26
C ARG A 11 16.61 -39.31 -0.10
N ASP A 12 16.12 -40.36 -0.76
CA ASP A 12 14.72 -40.76 -0.68
C ASP A 12 14.40 -41.43 0.68
N ALA A 13 15.34 -42.18 1.26
CA ALA A 13 15.22 -42.72 2.62
C ALA A 13 15.21 -41.60 3.69
N GLU A 14 16.09 -40.60 3.57
CA GLU A 14 16.09 -39.41 4.45
C GLU A 14 14.77 -38.64 4.33
N ARG A 15 14.24 -38.46 3.11
CA ARG A 15 12.93 -37.81 2.89
C ARG A 15 11.75 -38.59 3.50
N LYS A 16 11.78 -39.91 3.47
CA LYS A 16 10.74 -40.75 4.10
C LYS A 16 10.74 -40.61 5.63
N LYS A 17 11.91 -40.51 6.26
CA LYS A 17 12.02 -40.22 7.71
C LYS A 17 11.49 -38.84 8.09
N ILE A 18 11.66 -37.87 7.19
CA ILE A 18 11.29 -36.46 7.41
C ILE A 18 9.80 -36.18 7.07
N GLY A 19 9.07 -37.17 6.54
CA GLY A 19 7.66 -37.04 6.18
C GLY A 19 7.42 -36.22 4.91
N PHE A 20 6.26 -36.42 4.28
CA PHE A 20 5.86 -35.63 3.11
C PHE A 20 5.64 -34.17 3.57
N ASN A 21 6.51 -33.25 3.11
CA ASN A 21 6.59 -31.83 3.47
C ASN A 21 7.42 -31.42 4.71
N ASN A 22 8.41 -32.20 5.16
CA ASN A 22 9.20 -31.86 6.36
C ASN A 22 8.33 -31.66 7.63
N ALA A 23 7.15 -32.27 7.66
CA ALA A 23 6.32 -32.29 8.86
C ALA A 23 6.81 -33.46 9.72
N PRO A 24 7.18 -33.24 11.00
CA PRO A 24 7.53 -34.34 11.89
C PRO A 24 6.34 -35.31 11.93
N THR A 25 6.60 -36.58 11.66
CA THR A 25 5.57 -37.63 11.78
C THR A 25 5.08 -37.61 13.22
N SER A 26 3.79 -37.29 13.41
CA SER A 26 3.11 -37.01 14.67
C SER A 26 2.92 -38.22 15.59
N LYS A 27 3.90 -39.13 15.64
CA LYS A 27 3.76 -40.40 16.35
C LYS A 27 4.46 -40.46 17.70
N GLU A 28 5.36 -39.52 18.04
CA GLU A 28 6.14 -39.62 19.28
C GLU A 28 5.85 -38.51 20.31
N ALA A 29 5.36 -37.33 19.92
CA ALA A 29 5.13 -36.21 20.86
C ALA A 29 3.66 -35.97 21.24
N ASP A 30 2.72 -36.73 20.66
CA ASP A 30 1.27 -36.51 20.84
C ASP A 30 0.62 -37.51 21.82
N LEU A 31 1.39 -38.42 22.44
CA LEU A 31 0.88 -39.55 23.24
C LEU A 31 0.73 -39.30 24.75
N GLU A 32 1.24 -38.19 25.29
CA GLU A 32 1.28 -38.00 26.76
C GLU A 32 0.29 -36.97 27.31
N ASP A 33 -0.41 -36.25 26.45
CA ASP A 33 -1.23 -35.10 26.89
C ASP A 33 -2.67 -35.27 26.42
N ASP A 34 -3.57 -35.63 27.36
CA ASP A 34 -5.02 -35.87 27.19
C ASP A 34 -5.81 -34.57 26.92
N THR A 35 -5.13 -33.53 26.45
CA THR A 35 -5.76 -32.27 26.10
C THR A 35 -6.37 -32.33 24.69
N PRO A 36 -7.62 -31.87 24.51
CA PRO A 36 -8.28 -31.91 23.21
C PRO A 36 -7.49 -31.09 22.18
N LYS A 37 -7.50 -31.55 20.93
CA LYS A 37 -6.70 -30.97 19.83
C LYS A 37 -6.96 -29.47 19.61
N SER A 38 -8.17 -29.00 19.89
CA SER A 38 -8.56 -27.59 19.88
C SER A 38 -7.81 -26.77 20.93
N PHE A 39 -7.65 -27.32 22.14
CA PHE A 39 -6.94 -26.69 23.25
C PHE A 39 -5.43 -26.63 22.98
N LYS A 40 -4.83 -27.71 22.45
CA LYS A 40 -3.41 -27.69 22.01
C LYS A 40 -3.15 -26.61 20.95
N ARG A 41 -4.09 -26.42 20.01
CA ARG A 41 -3.99 -25.36 18.99
C ARG A 41 -4.08 -23.96 19.61
N LEU A 42 -4.92 -23.78 20.62
CA LEU A 42 -5.10 -22.52 21.33
C LEU A 42 -3.86 -22.17 22.17
N MET A 43 -3.30 -23.14 22.92
CA MET A 43 -2.06 -22.97 23.67
C MET A 43 -0.88 -22.60 22.77
N LYS A 44 -0.72 -23.29 21.62
CA LYS A 44 0.30 -22.93 20.63
C LYS A 44 0.13 -21.50 20.09
N MET A 45 -1.10 -21.06 19.80
CA MET A 45 -1.32 -19.67 19.35
C MET A 45 -0.93 -18.64 20.42
N LYS A 46 -1.17 -18.94 21.69
CA LYS A 46 -0.78 -18.08 22.81
C LYS A 46 0.74 -17.97 22.93
N GLU A 47 1.46 -19.09 22.90
CA GLU A 47 2.94 -19.13 22.93
C GLU A 47 3.57 -18.35 21.78
N PHE A 48 3.04 -18.48 20.55
CA PHE A 48 3.51 -17.70 19.40
C PHE A 48 3.29 -16.18 19.58
N SER A 49 2.20 -15.78 20.23
CA SER A 49 1.90 -14.36 20.46
C SER A 49 2.83 -13.74 21.52
N GLU A 50 3.13 -14.47 22.60
CA GLU A 50 3.99 -14.01 23.68
C GLU A 50 5.46 -13.92 23.25
N ASN A 51 5.94 -14.90 22.45
CA ASN A 51 7.30 -14.89 21.92
C ASN A 51 7.53 -13.76 20.89
N LYS A 52 6.48 -13.35 20.15
CA LYS A 52 6.57 -12.23 19.20
C LYS A 52 6.67 -10.87 19.90
N LEU A 53 6.02 -10.73 21.06
CA LEU A 53 6.08 -9.52 21.89
C LEU A 53 7.44 -9.40 22.59
N LYS A 54 8.03 -10.51 23.05
CA LYS A 54 9.37 -10.50 23.69
C LYS A 54 10.50 -10.12 22.72
N LYS A 55 10.40 -10.46 21.42
CA LYS A 55 11.37 -10.05 20.39
C LYS A 55 11.33 -8.56 20.02
N GLN A 56 10.33 -7.80 20.44
CA GLN A 56 10.28 -6.34 20.22
C GLN A 56 10.80 -5.52 21.40
N ALA A 57 11.26 -6.18 22.48
CA ALA A 57 11.73 -5.54 23.70
C ALA A 57 13.27 -5.47 23.83
N GLU A 58 14.04 -5.81 22.79
CA GLU A 58 15.47 -5.51 22.73
C GLU A 58 15.71 -4.11 22.12
N PRO A 59 16.54 -3.26 22.75
CA PRO A 59 16.76 -1.90 22.26
C PRO A 59 17.81 -1.89 21.15
N GLU A 60 17.39 -2.02 19.89
CA GLU A 60 18.24 -1.65 18.76
C GLU A 60 18.44 -0.13 18.73
N LYS A 61 19.61 0.29 19.21
CA LYS A 61 20.18 1.62 19.05
C LYS A 61 20.42 1.87 17.56
N LYS A 62 19.68 2.83 16.99
CA LYS A 62 20.16 3.98 16.18
C LYS A 62 18.95 4.73 15.61
N LYS A 63 18.41 5.63 16.43
CA LYS A 63 17.49 6.67 15.97
C LYS A 63 18.32 7.71 15.20
N ASN A 64 18.26 7.68 13.87
CA ASN A 64 18.50 8.89 13.08
C ASN A 64 17.40 9.88 13.47
N LYS A 65 17.74 10.83 14.34
CA LYS A 65 16.83 11.93 14.66
C LYS A 65 16.54 12.68 13.36
N PRO A 66 15.28 12.99 13.02
CA PRO A 66 15.00 13.90 11.93
C PRO A 66 15.65 15.24 12.31
N GLN A 67 16.59 15.71 11.49
CA GLN A 67 17.11 17.06 11.65
C GLN A 67 15.92 18.01 11.57
N SER A 68 15.86 18.93 12.52
CA SER A 68 14.83 19.94 12.67
C SER A 68 14.50 20.60 11.33
N ASN A 69 13.21 20.87 11.13
CA ASN A 69 12.65 21.65 10.02
C ASN A 69 13.14 23.10 10.05
N GLU A 70 14.44 23.36 10.03
CA GLU A 70 14.96 24.64 9.60
C GLU A 70 14.43 24.84 8.18
N GLN A 71 13.59 25.88 8.02
CA GLN A 71 12.79 26.16 6.82
C GLN A 71 13.53 25.75 5.55
N LEU A 72 12.98 24.78 4.80
CA LEU A 72 13.48 24.30 3.51
C LEU A 72 13.46 25.43 2.47
N LYS A 73 14.41 26.35 2.59
CA LYS A 73 14.68 27.44 1.66
C LYS A 73 15.80 26.99 0.73
N ARG A 74 15.74 27.45 -0.53
CA ARG A 74 16.82 27.25 -1.50
C ARG A 74 18.07 27.98 -1.00
N ARG A 75 19.23 27.31 -1.02
CA ARG A 75 20.50 27.96 -0.72
C ARG A 75 20.98 28.77 -1.93
N PRO A 76 21.70 29.89 -1.74
CA PRO A 76 22.30 30.60 -2.87
C PRO A 76 23.31 29.68 -3.57
N GLY A 77 23.21 29.58 -4.89
CA GLY A 77 24.07 28.71 -5.72
C GLY A 77 23.59 27.25 -5.87
N GLU A 78 22.49 26.85 -5.23
CA GLU A 78 21.95 25.50 -5.33
C GLU A 78 21.06 25.30 -6.58
N SER A 79 21.28 24.20 -7.30
CA SER A 79 20.42 23.79 -8.42
C SER A 79 19.04 23.32 -7.95
N MET A 80 18.00 23.52 -8.78
CA MET A 80 16.62 23.07 -8.46
C MET A 80 16.55 21.56 -8.17
N ARG A 81 17.44 20.77 -8.80
CA ARG A 81 17.55 19.33 -8.59
C ARG A 81 18.03 18.98 -7.18
N GLU A 82 19.04 19.69 -6.69
CA GLU A 82 19.61 19.48 -5.35
C GLU A 82 18.62 19.87 -4.25
N PHE A 83 17.91 20.97 -4.48
CA PHE A 83 16.86 21.42 -3.57
C PHE A 83 15.74 20.37 -3.47
N SER A 84 15.31 19.83 -4.61
CA SER A 84 14.29 18.78 -4.65
C SER A 84 14.74 17.50 -3.91
N LEU A 85 16.01 17.13 -4.00
CA LEU A 85 16.56 15.98 -3.27
C LEU A 85 16.52 16.21 -1.75
N ARG A 86 16.91 17.40 -1.29
CA ARG A 86 16.84 17.75 0.14
C ARG A 86 15.40 17.77 0.65
N VAL A 87 14.48 18.34 -0.13
CA VAL A 87 13.04 18.32 0.17
C VAL A 87 12.55 16.88 0.30
N ASN A 88 12.86 16.01 -0.65
CA ASN A 88 12.44 14.61 -0.60
C ASN A 88 13.05 13.84 0.60
N GLN A 89 14.29 14.12 0.98
CA GLN A 89 14.93 13.53 2.15
C GLN A 89 14.32 14.02 3.48
N SER A 90 13.89 15.28 3.52
CA SER A 90 13.29 15.90 4.71
C SER A 90 11.85 15.44 4.97
N ILE A 91 11.14 14.98 3.93
CA ILE A 91 9.80 14.42 4.10
C ILE A 91 9.96 13.09 4.83
N PRO A 92 9.34 12.89 6.00
CA PRO A 92 9.27 11.58 6.63
C PRO A 92 8.35 10.70 5.79
N VAL A 93 8.90 10.09 4.74
CA VAL A 93 8.19 9.16 3.87
C VAL A 93 7.96 7.86 4.65
N ALA A 94 6.80 7.75 5.31
CA ALA A 94 6.35 6.55 6.02
C ALA A 94 5.90 5.42 5.07
N PHE A 95 6.36 5.43 3.82
CA PHE A 95 6.08 4.36 2.87
C PHE A 95 7.29 3.43 2.80
N LYS A 96 7.02 2.13 2.99
CA LYS A 96 7.97 1.03 2.75
C LYS A 96 8.29 0.97 1.24
N SER A 97 8.98 1.96 0.69
CA SER A 97 9.39 2.00 -0.72
C SER A 97 10.78 1.39 -0.93
N GLY A 98 11.15 0.41 -0.11
CA GLY A 98 12.27 -0.47 -0.40
C GLY A 98 11.85 -1.54 -1.41
N LYS A 99 12.81 -2.10 -2.16
CA LYS A 99 12.63 -3.40 -2.84
C LYS A 99 11.95 -4.33 -1.85
N ALA A 100 10.82 -4.94 -2.22
CA ALA A 100 10.17 -5.94 -1.40
C ALA A 100 11.17 -7.09 -1.17
N THR A 101 11.90 -7.04 -0.06
CA THR A 101 12.75 -8.13 0.39
C THR A 101 11.81 -9.27 0.71
N ILE A 102 11.98 -10.37 -0.02
CA ILE A 102 11.18 -11.57 0.15
C ILE A 102 11.46 -12.10 1.56
N ASP A 103 10.58 -11.76 2.50
CA ASP A 103 10.69 -12.19 3.88
C ASP A 103 10.58 -13.73 3.95
N GLU A 104 11.34 -14.37 4.85
CA GLU A 104 11.39 -15.84 4.92
C GLU A 104 10.02 -16.46 5.19
N PHE A 105 9.12 -15.69 5.81
CA PHE A 105 7.73 -16.03 6.13
C PHE A 105 6.72 -15.86 4.99
N THR A 106 7.11 -15.37 3.81
CA THR A 106 6.18 -15.29 2.67
C THR A 106 5.88 -16.69 2.10
N ASP A 107 4.60 -16.97 1.83
CA ASP A 107 4.17 -18.27 1.33
C ASP A 107 4.87 -18.62 0.01
N LYS A 108 5.21 -19.90 -0.20
CA LYS A 108 5.95 -20.35 -1.41
C LYS A 108 5.26 -19.94 -2.72
N ARG A 109 3.93 -19.80 -2.70
CA ARG A 109 3.13 -19.33 -3.85
C ARG A 109 3.31 -17.84 -4.11
N ASP A 110 3.38 -17.03 -3.06
CA ASP A 110 3.54 -15.58 -3.18
C ASP A 110 4.98 -15.21 -3.53
N LYS A 111 5.98 -15.94 -3.01
CA LYS A 111 7.39 -15.82 -3.45
C LYS A 111 7.53 -15.99 -4.96
N LYS A 112 6.87 -17.02 -5.53
CA LYS A 112 6.87 -17.26 -6.99
C LYS A 112 6.21 -16.12 -7.78
N LYS A 113 5.08 -15.58 -7.29
CA LYS A 113 4.41 -14.45 -7.94
C LYS A 113 5.27 -13.19 -7.92
N ILE A 114 5.91 -12.90 -6.80
CA ILE A 114 6.80 -11.74 -6.65
C ILE A 114 8.02 -11.87 -7.57
N LEU A 115 8.66 -13.04 -7.62
CA LEU A 115 9.79 -13.31 -8.53
C LEU A 115 9.38 -13.16 -9.99
N LYS A 116 8.25 -13.74 -10.40
CA LYS A 116 7.73 -13.63 -11.76
C LYS A 116 7.43 -12.18 -12.15
N PHE A 117 6.93 -11.38 -11.21
CA PHE A 117 6.67 -9.96 -11.43
C PHE A 117 7.97 -9.14 -11.55
N GLN A 118 8.98 -9.45 -10.75
CA GLN A 118 10.30 -8.80 -10.84
C GLN A 118 11.01 -9.15 -12.15
N GLU A 119 10.98 -10.42 -12.55
CA GLU A 119 11.55 -10.90 -13.83
C GLU A 119 10.85 -10.24 -15.02
N LYS A 120 9.51 -10.17 -15.01
CA LYS A 120 8.76 -9.47 -16.06
C LYS A 120 9.15 -7.99 -16.15
N ARG A 121 9.30 -7.31 -15.00
CA ARG A 121 9.71 -5.90 -14.95
C ARG A 121 11.14 -5.68 -15.44
N GLN A 122 12.04 -6.62 -15.20
CA GLN A 122 13.40 -6.58 -15.74
C GLN A 122 13.40 -6.82 -17.25
N ARG A 123 12.62 -7.80 -17.73
CA ARG A 123 12.47 -8.03 -19.17
C ARG A 123 11.89 -6.81 -19.89
N GLU A 124 10.80 -6.21 -19.39
CA GLU A 124 10.23 -4.98 -19.96
C GLU A 124 11.23 -3.81 -19.96
N ARG A 125 12.10 -3.72 -18.95
CA ARG A 125 13.15 -2.70 -18.90
C ARG A 125 14.25 -2.95 -19.92
N ASN A 126 14.70 -4.19 -20.05
CA ASN A 126 15.73 -4.57 -21.01
C ASN A 126 15.21 -4.46 -22.45
N GLU A 127 13.96 -4.89 -22.72
CA GLU A 127 13.32 -4.70 -24.03
C GLU A 127 13.15 -3.21 -24.36
N ALA A 128 12.86 -2.36 -23.37
CA ALA A 128 12.80 -0.92 -23.60
C ALA A 128 14.19 -0.31 -23.88
N GLU A 129 15.25 -0.82 -23.24
CA GLU A 129 16.64 -0.41 -23.43
C GLU A 129 17.16 -0.87 -24.80
N GLU A 130 16.89 -2.11 -25.20
CA GLU A 130 17.21 -2.68 -26.52
C GLU A 130 16.47 -1.92 -27.65
N ASN A 131 15.18 -1.62 -27.48
CA ASN A 131 14.44 -0.78 -28.43
C ASN A 131 14.93 0.68 -28.49
N LEU A 132 15.60 1.16 -27.45
CA LEU A 132 16.23 2.49 -27.43
C LEU A 132 17.60 2.45 -28.09
N GLU A 133 18.38 1.39 -27.87
CA GLU A 133 19.70 1.20 -28.48
C GLU A 133 19.62 0.93 -29.99
N ASP A 134 18.64 0.13 -30.44
CA ASP A 134 18.41 -0.12 -31.87
C ASP A 134 17.94 1.13 -32.64
N LYS A 135 17.26 2.06 -31.95
CA LYS A 135 16.82 3.33 -32.57
C LYS A 135 17.90 4.42 -32.53
N ASN A 136 18.82 4.34 -31.59
CA ASN A 136 19.83 5.39 -31.39
C ASN A 136 21.07 5.23 -32.30
N TRP A 137 21.18 4.16 -33.09
CA TRP A 137 22.29 3.96 -34.03
C TRP A 137 21.99 4.33 -35.49
N GLU A 138 20.72 4.42 -35.91
CA GLU A 138 20.38 4.80 -37.29
C GLU A 138 19.94 6.26 -37.46
N GLU A 139 19.55 6.98 -36.40
CA GLU A 139 18.99 8.34 -36.51
C GLU A 139 20.00 9.50 -36.34
N ASP A 140 21.25 9.25 -35.93
CA ASP A 140 22.23 10.31 -35.66
C ASP A 140 23.03 10.79 -36.90
N VAL A 141 22.73 10.33 -38.12
CA VAL A 141 23.44 10.77 -39.35
C VAL A 141 22.60 11.67 -40.28
N SER A 142 21.32 11.86 -40.00
CA SER A 142 20.51 12.83 -40.75
C SER A 142 19.64 13.58 -39.77
N GLY A 143 19.90 14.88 -39.57
CA GLY A 143 19.19 15.76 -38.64
C GLY A 143 17.71 15.99 -38.97
N ASN A 144 16.95 14.92 -39.14
CA ASN A 144 15.51 14.91 -39.29
C ASN A 144 14.90 14.52 -37.95
N PHE A 145 14.01 15.40 -37.49
CA PHE A 145 13.21 15.22 -36.28
C PHE A 145 12.53 13.83 -36.28
N ILE A 146 12.77 13.06 -35.24
CA ILE A 146 12.11 11.76 -35.00
C ILE A 146 10.60 12.00 -34.92
N HIS A 147 9.87 11.56 -35.95
CA HIS A 147 8.41 11.54 -35.90
C HIS A 147 8.00 10.37 -35.01
N VAL A 148 7.74 10.65 -33.74
CA VAL A 148 7.12 9.68 -32.83
C VAL A 148 5.73 9.36 -33.38
N GLU A 149 5.59 8.20 -34.03
CA GLU A 149 4.32 7.68 -34.49
C GLU A 149 3.37 7.48 -33.30
N SER A 150 2.55 8.51 -33.05
CA SER A 150 1.54 8.48 -32.03
C SER A 150 0.58 7.33 -32.31
N ARG A 151 0.52 6.38 -31.39
CA ARG A 151 -0.43 5.26 -31.36
C ARG A 151 -1.81 5.72 -31.83
N LYS A 152 -2.31 5.09 -32.91
CA LYS A 152 -3.71 5.04 -33.38
C LYS A 152 -4.58 6.13 -32.75
N LYS A 153 -4.63 7.31 -33.37
CA LYS A 153 -5.50 8.42 -32.94
C LYS A 153 -6.92 7.87 -32.78
N ARG A 154 -7.40 7.79 -31.54
CA ARG A 154 -8.83 7.57 -31.27
C ARG A 154 -9.56 8.64 -32.06
N LYS A 155 -10.66 8.29 -32.75
CA LYS A 155 -11.55 9.30 -33.35
C LYS A 155 -11.77 10.35 -32.27
N GLY A 156 -11.33 11.58 -32.53
CA GLY A 156 -11.38 12.65 -31.53
C GLY A 156 -12.78 12.69 -30.98
N SER A 157 -12.92 12.68 -29.65
CA SER A 157 -14.19 13.07 -29.05
C SER A 157 -14.59 14.41 -29.67
N PRO A 158 -15.85 14.60 -30.06
CA PRO A 158 -16.29 15.89 -30.59
C PRO A 158 -15.79 16.97 -29.63
N ASP A 159 -15.09 17.96 -30.19
CA ASP A 159 -14.52 19.06 -29.43
C ASP A 159 -15.65 19.64 -28.56
N PRO A 160 -15.50 19.65 -27.22
CA PRO A 160 -16.56 20.13 -26.34
C PRO A 160 -16.96 21.59 -26.62
N TRP A 161 -16.18 22.30 -27.44
CA TRP A 161 -16.36 23.71 -27.81
C TRP A 161 -16.87 23.88 -29.24
N ALA A 162 -17.07 22.80 -30.01
CA ALA A 162 -17.60 22.87 -31.37
C ALA A 162 -19.01 23.51 -31.45
N GLY A 163 -19.77 23.50 -30.35
CA GLY A 163 -21.07 24.17 -30.26
C GLY A 163 -21.01 25.67 -29.92
N ILE A 164 -19.83 26.25 -29.67
CA ILE A 164 -19.65 27.65 -29.24
C ILE A 164 -19.08 28.49 -30.40
N GLN A 165 -19.64 28.31 -31.61
CA GLN A 165 -19.19 29.06 -32.79
C GLN A 165 -19.80 30.46 -32.88
N GLU A 166 -20.93 30.69 -32.22
CA GLU A 166 -21.57 32.00 -32.19
C GLU A 166 -21.05 32.78 -30.98
N LYS A 167 -20.04 33.62 -31.23
CA LYS A 167 -19.66 34.66 -30.26
C LYS A 167 -20.80 35.67 -30.20
N PRO A 168 -21.44 35.89 -29.04
CA PRO A 168 -22.48 36.90 -28.94
C PRO A 168 -21.92 38.27 -29.30
N ALA A 169 -22.76 39.12 -29.90
CA ALA A 169 -22.36 40.48 -30.26
C ALA A 169 -21.96 41.25 -28.99
N PHE A 170 -20.90 42.04 -29.10
CA PHE A 170 -20.39 42.85 -28.00
C PHE A 170 -21.48 43.85 -27.57
N GLY A 171 -22.13 43.61 -26.42
CA GLY A 171 -23.22 44.44 -25.90
C GLY A 171 -24.50 43.68 -25.56
N GLU A 172 -24.64 42.40 -25.92
CA GLU A 172 -25.73 41.58 -25.40
C GLU A 172 -25.45 41.17 -23.95
N THR A 173 -26.13 41.82 -23.01
CA THR A 173 -26.28 41.29 -21.64
C THR A 173 -27.01 39.97 -21.71
N VAL A 174 -26.25 38.87 -21.59
CA VAL A 174 -26.75 37.51 -21.54
C VAL A 174 -27.85 37.42 -20.47
N GLN A 175 -29.06 37.10 -20.90
CA GLN A 175 -30.17 36.83 -19.99
C GLN A 175 -29.75 35.72 -19.01
N ALA A 176 -30.00 35.95 -17.72
CA ALA A 176 -29.41 35.22 -16.60
C ALA A 176 -29.16 33.73 -16.89
N PRO A 177 -27.98 33.20 -16.53
CA PRO A 177 -27.59 31.85 -16.89
C PRO A 177 -28.68 30.85 -16.50
N PRO A 178 -28.91 29.82 -17.34
CA PRO A 178 -29.96 28.84 -17.09
C PRO A 178 -29.78 28.25 -15.70
N LYS A 179 -30.87 28.23 -14.92
CA LYS A 179 -30.85 27.65 -13.57
C LYS A 179 -30.50 26.16 -13.70
N LEU A 180 -29.33 25.78 -13.17
CA LEU A 180 -28.92 24.39 -13.12
C LEU A 180 -29.98 23.58 -12.35
N PRO A 181 -30.31 22.36 -12.80
CA PRO A 181 -31.24 21.52 -12.06
C PRO A 181 -30.64 21.23 -10.68
N GLU A 182 -31.42 21.48 -9.63
CA GLU A 182 -31.02 21.16 -8.26
C GLU A 182 -30.75 19.66 -8.17
N LEU A 183 -29.47 19.31 -8.03
CA LEU A 183 -29.06 17.94 -7.79
C LEU A 183 -29.72 17.49 -6.48
N LYS A 184 -30.75 16.66 -6.60
CA LYS A 184 -31.34 15.94 -5.46
C LYS A 184 -30.25 15.03 -4.90
N LEU A 185 -29.45 15.56 -3.98
CA LEU A 185 -28.45 14.82 -3.23
C LEU A 185 -29.20 13.67 -2.56
N ARG A 186 -29.06 12.47 -3.14
CA ARG A 186 -29.61 11.27 -2.53
C ARG A 186 -29.05 11.22 -1.12
N LYS A 187 -29.96 11.16 -0.14
CA LYS A 187 -29.69 11.15 1.31
C LYS A 187 -28.37 10.45 1.58
N LYS A 188 -27.46 11.12 2.29
CA LYS A 188 -26.15 10.60 2.70
C LYS A 188 -26.32 9.13 3.06
N ILE A 189 -25.84 8.24 2.18
CA ILE A 189 -25.90 6.81 2.41
C ILE A 189 -24.93 6.58 3.57
N THR A 190 -25.44 6.57 4.79
CA THR A 190 -24.72 6.10 5.95
C THR A 190 -24.56 4.60 5.75
N VAL A 191 -23.51 4.20 5.05
CA VAL A 191 -23.13 2.80 4.92
C VAL A 191 -22.68 2.36 6.32
N GLU A 192 -23.57 1.69 7.05
CA GLU A 192 -23.36 1.27 8.44
C GLU A 192 -22.15 0.32 8.61
N ASN A 193 -21.73 -0.32 7.53
CA ASN A 193 -20.65 -1.32 7.50
C ASN A 193 -19.32 -0.82 6.92
N VAL A 194 -19.06 0.49 6.85
CA VAL A 194 -17.70 0.96 6.56
C VAL A 194 -16.86 0.84 7.83
N PRO A 195 -15.71 0.13 7.80
CA PRO A 195 -14.79 0.10 8.94
C PRO A 195 -14.33 1.53 9.22
N LYS A 196 -14.75 2.08 10.37
CA LYS A 196 -14.22 3.36 10.84
C LYS A 196 -12.77 3.14 11.24
N PHE A 197 -11.86 3.87 10.61
CA PHE A 197 -10.44 3.79 10.88
C PHE A 197 -10.09 4.70 12.06
N ASN A 198 -9.21 4.24 12.95
CA ASN A 198 -8.64 5.07 13.99
C ASN A 198 -7.62 6.07 13.40
N SER A 199 -7.10 6.98 14.21
CA SER A 199 -6.06 7.96 13.80
C SER A 199 -4.76 7.32 13.30
N LYS A 200 -4.60 6.00 13.48
CA LYS A 200 -3.46 5.20 13.02
C LYS A 200 -3.78 4.39 11.74
N GLY A 201 -4.96 4.59 11.13
CA GLY A 201 -5.35 3.92 9.89
C GLY A 201 -5.69 2.43 10.04
N GLN A 202 -5.97 1.95 11.25
CA GLN A 202 -6.42 0.57 11.52
C GLN A 202 -7.94 0.53 11.76
N PRO A 203 -8.64 -0.56 11.36
CA PRO A 203 -10.06 -0.70 11.61
C PRO A 203 -10.33 -0.73 13.12
N GLU A 204 -11.19 0.16 13.61
CA GLU A 204 -11.54 0.23 15.03
C GLU A 204 -12.32 -1.01 15.46
N SER A 205 -11.94 -1.63 16.58
CA SER A 205 -12.60 -2.82 17.12
C SER A 205 -14.06 -2.51 17.52
N LEU A 206 -14.94 -3.49 17.36
CA LEU A 206 -16.37 -3.32 17.67
C LEU A 206 -16.60 -2.95 19.14
N ALA A 207 -15.85 -3.57 20.05
CA ALA A 207 -15.90 -3.27 21.49
C ALA A 207 -15.58 -1.80 21.79
N ARG A 208 -14.54 -1.23 21.14
CA ARG A 208 -14.18 0.18 21.32
C ARG A 208 -15.26 1.13 20.79
N ARG A 209 -15.90 0.78 19.66
CA ARG A 209 -17.01 1.57 19.11
C ARG A 209 -18.22 1.60 20.05
N GLN A 210 -18.53 0.47 20.70
CA GLN A 210 -19.60 0.39 21.69
C GLN A 210 -19.28 1.25 22.93
N ALA A 211 -18.06 1.15 23.46
CA ALA A 211 -17.62 1.97 24.59
C ALA A 211 -17.71 3.49 24.29
N LEU A 212 -17.15 3.93 23.16
CA LEU A 212 -17.26 5.34 22.73
C LEU A 212 -18.70 5.78 22.46
N GLY A 213 -19.57 4.83 22.06
CA GLY A 213 -21.00 5.08 21.90
C GLY A 213 -21.69 5.38 23.22
N GLN A 214 -21.39 4.59 24.26
CA GLN A 214 -21.90 4.78 25.62
C GLN A 214 -21.41 6.11 26.21
N GLU A 215 -20.11 6.39 26.14
CA GLU A 215 -19.53 7.66 26.62
C GLU A 215 -20.20 8.90 25.98
N ARG A 216 -20.48 8.83 24.67
CA ARG A 216 -21.21 9.91 23.97
C ARG A 216 -22.63 10.08 24.49
N GLN A 217 -23.34 8.99 24.73
CA GLN A 217 -24.72 9.05 25.24
C GLN A 217 -24.75 9.63 26.65
N GLU A 218 -23.83 9.22 27.52
CA GLU A 218 -23.69 9.75 28.88
C GLU A 218 -23.39 11.25 28.87
N LEU A 219 -22.48 11.70 28.01
CA LEU A 219 -22.14 13.13 27.88
C LEU A 219 -23.35 13.95 27.39
N ILE A 220 -24.10 13.42 26.42
CA ILE A 220 -25.33 14.06 25.93
C ILE A 220 -26.38 14.12 27.04
N GLN A 221 -26.54 13.07 27.84
CA GLN A 221 -27.48 13.06 28.96
C GLN A 221 -27.09 14.10 30.02
N LYS A 222 -25.84 14.13 30.46
CA LYS A 222 -25.32 15.15 31.38
C LYS A 222 -25.52 16.56 30.85
N TYR A 223 -25.28 16.78 29.55
CA TYR A 223 -25.53 18.07 28.92
C TYR A 223 -27.02 18.42 28.91
N ARG A 224 -27.90 17.47 28.59
CA ARG A 224 -29.36 17.68 28.66
C ARG A 224 -29.81 18.03 30.06
N GLU A 225 -29.34 17.31 31.08
CA GLU A 225 -29.64 17.61 32.49
C GLU A 225 -29.21 19.03 32.87
N LEU A 226 -28.01 19.46 32.46
CA LEU A 226 -27.52 20.82 32.70
C LEU A 226 -28.38 21.87 31.99
N MET A 227 -28.77 21.63 30.74
CA MET A 227 -29.61 22.55 29.96
C MET A 227 -31.07 22.59 30.44
N HIS A 228 -31.59 21.48 30.97
CA HIS A 228 -32.93 21.43 31.58
C HIS A 228 -32.93 22.00 33.00
N GLY A 229 -31.86 21.82 33.76
CA GLY A 229 -31.68 22.39 35.11
C GLY A 229 -31.37 23.90 35.13
N GLY A 230 -30.89 24.46 34.02
CA GLY A 230 -30.66 25.90 33.84
C GLY A 230 -31.92 26.72 33.51
N LYS A 231 -33.10 26.11 33.48
CA LYS A 231 -34.40 26.79 33.44
C LYS A 231 -35.00 26.81 34.85
N LYS A 232 -34.54 27.71 35.70
CA LYS A 232 -35.25 28.17 36.91
C LYS A 232 -35.29 29.68 36.89
#